data_AF-A0A6N4QER8-F1
#
_entry.id   AF-A0A6N4QER8-F1
#
_cell.length_a   1.000
_cell.length_b   1.000
_cell.length_c   1.000
_cell.angle_alpha   90.00
_cell.angle_beta   90.00
_cell.angle_gamma   90.00
#
_symmetry.space_group_name_H-M   'P 1'
#
loop_
_entity.id
_entity.type
_entity.pdbx_description
1 polymer ?
#
loop_
_entity_poly.entity_id
_entity_poly.type
_entity_poly.pdbx_seq_one_letter_code
_entity_poly.pdbx_strand_id
1 'polypeptide(L)'
;MIFKNNELEEAVTLYVGWGKNIHPSIDENLLIQKYGKDLGSKYLAKIRTLKHDFYKTDAFDKANNTTEMGRMAIAQFRKLHPEIGLKIAELFAWCYTFDNK
;
A
#
# COMPACT_ATOMS: atom_id res chain seq x y z
N MET A 1 18.04 1.27 -8.45
CA MET A 1 17.55 -0.11 -8.26
C MET A 1 16.10 -0.13 -8.69
N ILE A 2 15.74 -0.96 -9.67
CA ILE A 2 14.36 -1.12 -10.14
C ILE A 2 13.81 -2.32 -9.39
N PHE A 3 12.78 -2.13 -8.56
CA PHE A 3 12.06 -3.25 -7.94
C PHE A 3 11.18 -3.89 -9.00
N LYS A 4 11.18 -5.22 -9.09
CA LYS A 4 10.19 -5.91 -9.94
C LYS A 4 8.81 -5.76 -9.27
N ASN A 5 7.77 -5.52 -10.07
CA ASN A 5 6.42 -5.32 -9.54
C ASN A 5 5.96 -6.48 -8.64
N ASN A 6 6.32 -7.72 -8.99
CA ASN A 6 5.96 -8.90 -8.19
C ASN A 6 6.64 -8.92 -6.81
N GLU A 7 7.91 -8.50 -6.71
CA GLU A 7 8.63 -8.47 -5.43
C GLU A 7 8.12 -7.34 -4.53
N LEU A 8 7.80 -6.18 -5.12
CA LEU A 8 7.19 -5.08 -4.40
C LEU A 8 5.78 -5.43 -3.92
N GLU A 9 4.99 -6.11 -4.72
CA GLU A 9 3.66 -6.61 -4.33
C GLU A 9 3.74 -7.57 -3.15
N GLU A 10 4.68 -8.52 -3.18
CA GLU A 10 4.92 -9.44 -2.08
C GLU A 10 5.37 -8.71 -0.81
N ALA A 11 6.27 -7.73 -0.94
CA ALA A 11 6.69 -6.89 0.17
C ALA A 11 5.53 -6.08 0.76
N VAL A 12 4.68 -5.46 -0.06
CA VAL A 12 3.49 -4.71 0.41
C VAL A 12 2.50 -5.66 1.09
N THR A 13 2.25 -6.84 0.51
CA THR A 13 1.35 -7.87 1.09
C THR A 13 1.80 -8.25 2.49
N LEU A 14 3.11 -8.52 2.65
CA LEU A 14 3.71 -8.82 3.94
C LEU A 14 3.60 -7.64 4.91
N TYR A 15 3.94 -6.43 4.45
CA TYR A 15 3.92 -5.21 5.23
C TYR A 15 2.52 -4.87 5.78
N VAL A 16 1.46 -5.03 4.98
CA VAL A 16 0.09 -4.70 5.43
C VAL A 16 -0.60 -5.85 6.18
N GLY A 17 -0.02 -7.05 6.15
CA GLY A 17 -0.60 -8.26 6.76
C GLY A 17 -1.77 -8.86 5.98
N TRP A 18 -1.84 -8.62 4.67
CA TRP A 18 -2.94 -9.08 3.82
C TRP A 18 -2.97 -10.62 3.73
N GLY A 19 -4.16 -11.20 3.81
CA GLY A 19 -4.39 -12.65 3.77
C GLY A 19 -4.03 -13.38 5.08
N LYS A 20 -3.28 -12.75 5.98
CA LYS A 20 -2.98 -13.28 7.32
C LYS A 20 -3.92 -12.72 8.39
N ASN A 21 -4.25 -11.44 8.30
CA ASN A 21 -5.08 -10.73 9.26
C ASN A 21 -6.41 -10.30 8.62
N ILE A 22 -7.48 -10.26 9.42
CA ILE A 22 -8.79 -9.77 8.98
C ILE A 22 -8.84 -8.24 8.84
N HIS A 23 -7.87 -7.54 9.43
CA HIS A 23 -7.68 -6.09 9.35
C HIS A 23 -6.21 -5.79 9.04
N PRO A 24 -5.88 -4.59 8.52
CA PRO A 24 -4.50 -4.16 8.32
C PRO A 24 -3.72 -4.24 9.63
N SER A 25 -2.51 -4.78 9.56
CA SER A 25 -1.57 -4.81 10.69
C SER A 25 -0.18 -4.58 10.14
N ILE A 26 0.28 -3.34 10.30
CA ILE A 26 1.55 -2.89 9.74
C ILE A 26 2.69 -3.44 10.58
N ASP A 27 3.55 -4.25 9.96
CA ASP A 27 4.76 -4.74 10.60
C ASP A 27 5.98 -4.56 9.68
N GLU A 28 6.77 -3.54 10.02
CA GLU A 28 7.97 -3.17 9.29
C GLU A 28 9.12 -4.16 9.52
N ASN A 29 9.12 -4.84 10.67
CA ASN A 29 10.17 -5.80 11.01
C ASN A 29 10.10 -7.03 10.12
N LEU A 30 8.92 -7.39 9.62
CA LEU A 30 8.76 -8.52 8.69
C LEU A 30 9.54 -8.32 7.39
N LEU A 31 9.66 -7.08 6.90
CA LEU A 31 10.46 -6.78 5.71
C LEU A 31 11.94 -6.99 5.97
N ILE A 32 12.42 -6.56 7.15
CA ILE A 32 13.82 -6.73 7.56
C ILE A 32 14.13 -8.21 7.81
N GLN A 33 13.22 -8.95 8.44
CA GLN A 33 13.38 -10.38 8.69
C GLN A 33 13.41 -11.19 7.39
N LYS A 34 12.56 -10.85 6.41
CA LYS A 34 12.47 -11.58 5.14
C LYS A 34 13.59 -11.25 4.17
N TYR A 35 13.88 -9.97 3.96
CA TYR A 35 14.79 -9.50 2.92
C TYR A 35 16.18 -9.12 3.46
N GLY A 36 16.40 -9.20 4.77
CA GLY A 36 17.60 -8.69 5.44
C GLY A 36 17.56 -7.18 5.63
N LYS A 37 18.50 -6.66 6.43
CA LYS A 37 18.54 -5.24 6.83
C LYS A 37 18.59 -4.30 5.61
N ASP A 38 19.57 -4.50 4.72
CA ASP A 38 19.82 -3.54 3.64
C ASP A 38 18.70 -3.48 2.61
N LEU A 39 18.22 -4.63 2.15
CA LEU A 39 17.16 -4.70 1.14
C LEU A 39 15.78 -4.42 1.78
N GLY A 40 15.52 -4.95 2.98
CA GLY A 40 14.28 -4.69 3.72
C GLY A 40 14.09 -3.20 4.02
N SER A 41 15.15 -2.47 4.41
CA SER A 41 15.07 -1.02 4.61
C SER A 41 14.76 -0.27 3.31
N LYS A 42 15.26 -0.72 2.16
CA LYS A 42 14.94 -0.11 0.85
C LYS A 42 13.48 -0.36 0.46
N TYR A 43 12.96 -1.56 0.68
CA TYR A 43 11.53 -1.85 0.49
C TYR A 43 10.67 -0.99 1.40
N LEU A 44 11.02 -0.92 2.69
CA LEU A 44 10.28 -0.12 3.66
C LEU A 44 10.21 1.35 3.24
N ALA A 45 11.34 1.94 2.81
CA ALA A 45 11.36 3.31 2.32
C ALA A 45 10.44 3.51 1.11
N LYS A 46 10.52 2.61 0.10
CA LYS A 46 9.67 2.70 -1.10
C LYS A 46 8.18 2.54 -0.76
N ILE A 47 7.83 1.58 0.09
CA ILE A 47 6.44 1.33 0.51
C ILE A 47 5.89 2.55 1.26
N ARG A 48 6.66 3.13 2.18
CA ARG A 48 6.27 4.35 2.90
C ARG A 48 6.03 5.53 1.96
N THR A 49 6.90 5.74 0.97
CA THR A 49 6.71 6.80 -0.04
C THR A 49 5.42 6.58 -0.82
N LEU A 50 5.21 5.36 -1.36
CA LEU A 50 4.00 5.06 -2.13
C LEU A 50 2.73 5.17 -1.28
N LYS A 51 2.77 4.67 -0.04
CA LYS A 51 1.64 4.77 0.89
C LYS A 51 1.34 6.23 1.23
N HIS A 52 2.37 7.03 1.50
CA HIS A 52 2.20 8.46 1.76
C HIS A 52 1.55 9.17 0.58
N ASP A 53 1.98 8.87 -0.65
CA ASP A 53 1.36 9.43 -1.86
C ASP A 53 -0.08 8.95 -2.06
N PHE A 54 -0.38 7.68 -1.75
CA PHE A 54 -1.74 7.14 -1.77
C PHE A 54 -2.67 7.91 -0.82
N TYR A 55 -2.19 8.28 0.36
CA TYR A 55 -2.97 8.97 1.40
C TYR A 55 -3.16 10.48 1.14
N LYS A 56 -2.55 11.05 0.09
CA LYS A 56 -2.79 12.46 -0.31
C LYS A 56 -4.10 12.68 -1.08
N THR A 57 -4.80 11.61 -1.40
CA THR A 57 -6.11 11.66 -2.08
C THR A 57 -7.13 12.44 -1.26
N ASP A 58 -8.03 13.15 -1.96
CA ASP A 58 -9.20 13.81 -1.35
C ASP A 58 -10.43 12.89 -1.24
N ALA A 59 -10.23 11.58 -1.45
CA ALA A 59 -11.30 10.60 -1.49
C ALA A 59 -12.07 10.48 -0.17
N PHE A 60 -11.44 10.75 0.99
CA PHE A 60 -12.12 10.72 2.28
C PHE A 60 -13.23 11.78 2.36
N ASP A 61 -12.93 13.00 1.88
CA ASP A 61 -13.86 14.12 1.95
C ASP A 61 -14.99 14.03 0.89
N LYS A 62 -14.73 13.32 -0.21
CA LYS A 62 -15.62 13.32 -1.39
C LYS A 62 -16.46 12.06 -1.57
N ALA A 63 -16.06 10.94 -1.00
CA ALA A 63 -16.76 9.68 -1.23
C ALA A 63 -18.02 9.56 -0.37
N ASN A 64 -19.08 8.97 -0.92
CA ASN A 64 -20.34 8.77 -0.18
C ASN A 64 -20.29 7.56 0.76
N ASN A 65 -19.36 6.64 0.52
CA ASN A 65 -19.17 5.42 1.32
C ASN A 65 -17.75 4.87 1.15
N THR A 66 -17.40 3.90 1.99
CA THR A 66 -16.07 3.29 2.02
C THR A 66 -15.67 2.63 0.69
N THR A 67 -16.62 1.99 -0.01
CA THR A 67 -16.34 1.33 -1.29
C THR A 67 -15.96 2.36 -2.36
N GLU A 68 -16.72 3.46 -2.43
CA GLU A 68 -16.42 4.57 -3.33
C GLU A 68 -15.09 5.24 -2.96
N MET A 69 -14.83 5.42 -1.67
CA MET A 69 -13.59 6.00 -1.15
C MET A 69 -12.36 5.21 -1.62
N GLY A 70 -12.38 3.88 -1.47
CA GLY A 70 -11.31 3.01 -1.96
C GLY A 70 -11.11 3.13 -3.48
N ARG A 71 -12.20 3.10 -4.25
CA ARG A 71 -12.14 3.22 -5.72
C ARG A 71 -11.56 4.56 -6.17
N MET A 72 -11.96 5.67 -5.53
CA MET A 72 -11.45 7.00 -5.83
C MET A 72 -9.97 7.12 -5.50
N ALA A 73 -9.55 6.65 -4.32
CA ALA A 73 -8.15 6.64 -3.91
C ALA A 73 -7.27 5.83 -4.88
N ILE A 74 -7.71 4.63 -5.29
CA ILE A 74 -7.01 3.81 -6.30
C ILE A 74 -6.88 4.57 -7.62
N ALA A 75 -7.97 5.17 -8.10
CA ALA A 75 -7.96 5.88 -9.38
C ALA A 75 -6.99 7.08 -9.38
N GLN A 76 -6.92 7.84 -8.28
CA GLN A 76 -5.98 8.95 -8.16
C GLN A 76 -4.54 8.46 -8.05
N PHE A 77 -4.28 7.47 -7.20
CA PHE A 77 -2.95 6.88 -7.04
C PHE A 77 -2.40 6.34 -8.36
N ARG A 78 -3.22 5.64 -9.15
CA ARG A 78 -2.79 5.09 -10.45
C ARG A 78 -2.53 6.15 -11.52
N LYS A 79 -3.07 7.36 -11.39
CA LYS A 79 -2.69 8.50 -12.25
C LYS A 79 -1.29 9.01 -11.91
N LEU A 80 -0.93 8.99 -10.62
CA LEU A 80 0.37 9.44 -10.13
C LEU A 80 1.48 8.41 -10.32
N HIS A 81 1.14 7.12 -10.15
CA HIS A 81 2.07 5.99 -10.20
C HIS A 81 1.58 4.92 -11.21
N PRO A 82 1.49 5.23 -12.52
CA PRO A 82 0.97 4.32 -13.54
C PRO A 82 1.78 3.03 -13.71
N GLU A 83 3.04 3.03 -13.29
CA GLU A 83 3.95 1.88 -13.31
C GLU A 83 3.67 0.85 -12.21
N ILE A 84 2.95 1.26 -11.16
CA ILE A 84 2.66 0.41 -9.99
C ILE A 84 1.47 -0.50 -10.30
N GLY A 85 1.63 -1.79 -9.99
CA GLY A 85 0.59 -2.80 -10.19
C GLY A 85 -0.69 -2.51 -9.43
N LEU A 86 -1.84 -2.88 -10.02
CA LEU A 86 -3.18 -2.66 -9.43
C LEU A 86 -3.29 -3.26 -8.02
N LYS A 87 -2.70 -4.43 -7.80
CA LYS A 87 -2.77 -5.12 -6.50
C LYS A 87 -2.20 -4.29 -5.36
N ILE A 88 -1.10 -3.57 -5.58
CA ILE A 88 -0.50 -2.68 -4.57
C ILE A 88 -1.48 -1.55 -4.22
N ALA A 89 -2.15 -0.96 -5.22
CA ALA A 89 -3.16 0.07 -4.99
C ALA A 89 -4.35 -0.47 -4.19
N GLU A 90 -4.79 -1.71 -4.44
CA GLU A 90 -5.84 -2.38 -3.67
C GLU A 90 -5.42 -2.63 -2.21
N LEU A 91 -4.17 -3.06 -1.97
CA LEU A 91 -3.63 -3.26 -0.62
C LEU A 91 -3.60 -1.94 0.17
N PHE A 92 -3.20 -0.84 -0.48
CA PHE A 92 -3.26 0.47 0.17
C PHE A 92 -4.68 0.98 0.36
N ALA A 93 -5.60 0.71 -0.56
CA ALA A 93 -7.01 1.04 -0.39
C ALA A 93 -7.62 0.30 0.82
N TRP A 94 -7.25 -0.95 1.04
CA TRP A 94 -7.66 -1.70 2.23
C TRP A 94 -7.17 -1.05 3.53
N CYS A 95 -5.90 -0.63 3.60
CA CYS A 95 -5.40 0.15 4.74
C CYS A 95 -6.14 1.48 4.90
N TYR A 96 -6.22 2.26 3.84
CA TYR A 96 -6.81 3.59 3.83
C TYR A 96 -8.28 3.57 4.24
N THR A 97 -9.05 2.63 3.73
CA THR A 97 -10.46 2.49 4.06
C THR A 97 -10.71 1.98 5.48
N PHE A 98 -9.76 1.23 6.05
CA PHE A 98 -9.84 0.83 7.45
C PHE A 98 -9.50 2.00 8.38
N ASP A 99 -8.48 2.79 8.05
CA ASP A 99 -8.04 3.94 8.86
C ASP A 99 -9.08 5.08 8.89
N ASN A 100 -9.95 5.16 7.87
CA ASN A 100 -10.96 6.22 7.70
C ASN A 100 -12.41 5.71 7.84
N LYS A 101 -12.60 4.51 8.40
CA LYS A 101 -13.91 3.99 8.81
C LYS A 101 -14.27 4.48 10.20
#